data_AF-A0A496RZP6-F1
#
_entry.id   AF-A0A496RZP6-F1
#
_cell.length_a   1.000
_cell.length_b   1.000
_cell.length_c   1.000
_cell.angle_alpha   90.00
_cell.angle_beta   90.00
_cell.angle_gamma   90.00
#
_symmetry.space_group_name_H-M   'P 1'
#
loop_
_entity.id
_entity.type
_entity.pdbx_description
1 polymer ?
#
loop_
_entity_poly.entity_id
_entity_poly.type
_entity_poly.pdbx_seq_one_letter_code
_entity_poly.pdbx_strand_id
1 'polypeptide(L)'
;MDGSRLKSIIAYLRIYQLLPYQRTSELLYDLFNVHLSQGTIAAITQSCSDILQKPLERIMDCLVKSDVDHFDETGCCVKGILHWMHVASNFKFTYIGVHQKRGKEAIDGIGILPQFKGRAIHDAFKSYFQYDGLHGLCNAHHLRELTYIYEQEGQAWAKQMKDCLIGIKKAVEQTSQTANRLPQYELQEFETLYQLILEAGCYENPPPESNSKGKNTRGRPKKTKARNLLERLSLRKEETLAFMHDFNVPFDNNRAERDFRMVKVQ
;
A
#
# COMPACT_ATOMS: atom_id res chain seq x y z
N MET A 1 -25.49 -33.80 4.08
CA MET A 1 -25.18 -32.36 3.95
C MET A 1 -26.09 -31.80 2.87
N ASP A 2 -26.78 -30.67 3.09
CA ASP A 2 -27.58 -30.05 2.03
C ASP A 2 -26.67 -29.41 0.96
N GLY A 3 -27.20 -29.21 -0.25
CA GLY A 3 -26.42 -28.72 -1.40
C GLY A 3 -25.85 -27.31 -1.21
N SER A 4 -26.50 -26.46 -0.40
CA SER A 4 -26.05 -25.10 -0.13
C SER A 4 -24.84 -25.10 0.81
N ARG A 5 -24.87 -25.90 1.88
CA ARG A 5 -23.75 -26.07 2.82
C ARG A 5 -22.52 -26.64 2.11
N LEU A 6 -22.70 -27.60 1.22
CA LEU A 6 -21.59 -28.17 0.45
C LEU A 6 -20.93 -27.10 -0.44
N LYS A 7 -21.72 -26.29 -1.15
CA LYS A 7 -21.19 -25.17 -1.97
C LYS A 7 -20.41 -24.16 -1.13
N SER A 8 -20.91 -23.80 0.05
CA SER A 8 -20.23 -22.89 0.96
C SER A 8 -18.89 -23.44 1.46
N ILE A 9 -18.84 -24.74 1.79
CA ILE A 9 -17.58 -25.41 2.17
C ILE A 9 -16.60 -25.42 1.01
N ILE A 10 -17.05 -25.73 -0.20
CA ILE A 10 -16.20 -25.70 -1.40
C ILE A 10 -15.61 -24.30 -1.62
N ALA A 11 -16.43 -23.25 -1.54
CA ALA A 11 -15.97 -21.88 -1.67
C ALA A 11 -14.95 -21.51 -0.59
N TYR A 12 -15.21 -21.89 0.67
CA TYR A 12 -14.28 -21.68 1.78
C TYR A 12 -12.94 -22.40 1.56
N LEU A 13 -12.96 -23.68 1.18
CA LEU A 13 -11.76 -24.47 0.93
C LEU A 13 -10.93 -23.90 -0.23
N ARG A 14 -11.58 -23.44 -1.30
CA ARG A 14 -10.90 -22.88 -2.46
C ARG A 14 -10.35 -21.48 -2.23
N ILE A 15 -11.18 -20.59 -1.70
CA ILE A 15 -10.88 -19.15 -1.67
C ILE A 15 -10.16 -18.76 -0.38
N TYR A 16 -10.54 -19.33 0.76
CA TYR A 16 -9.94 -18.97 2.05
C TYR A 16 -8.81 -19.92 2.46
N GLN A 17 -9.01 -21.23 2.31
CA GLN A 17 -7.97 -22.23 2.61
C GLN A 17 -7.02 -22.50 1.43
N LEU A 18 -7.27 -21.89 0.27
CA LEU A 18 -6.39 -21.87 -0.89
C LEU A 18 -6.07 -23.26 -1.49
N LEU A 19 -6.89 -24.28 -1.21
CA LEU A 19 -6.60 -25.65 -1.63
C LEU A 19 -6.78 -25.85 -3.14
N PRO A 20 -5.79 -26.30 -3.92
CA PRO A 20 -5.94 -26.52 -5.37
C PRO A 20 -7.18 -27.36 -5.73
N TYR A 21 -7.71 -27.19 -6.95
CA TYR A 21 -8.94 -27.86 -7.38
C TYR A 21 -8.89 -29.39 -7.20
N GLN A 22 -7.79 -30.02 -7.57
CA GLN A 22 -7.58 -31.45 -7.37
C GLN A 22 -7.59 -31.83 -5.89
N ARG A 23 -6.85 -31.10 -5.05
CA ARG A 23 -6.80 -31.33 -3.59
C ARG A 23 -8.16 -31.14 -2.92
N THR A 24 -8.94 -30.18 -3.40
CA THR A 24 -10.31 -29.96 -2.91
C THR A 24 -11.20 -31.16 -3.28
N SER A 25 -11.08 -31.68 -4.49
CA SER A 25 -11.80 -32.90 -4.90
C SER A 25 -11.41 -34.11 -4.06
N GLU A 26 -10.10 -34.33 -3.82
CA GLU A 26 -9.59 -35.43 -2.98
C GLU A 26 -10.15 -35.31 -1.55
N LEU A 27 -10.04 -34.14 -0.92
CA LEU A 27 -10.53 -33.91 0.44
C LEU A 27 -12.03 -34.15 0.57
N LEU A 28 -12.83 -33.71 -0.41
CA LEU A 28 -14.29 -33.89 -0.37
C LEU A 28 -14.68 -35.37 -0.48
N TYR A 29 -13.92 -36.15 -1.24
CA TYR A 29 -14.10 -37.60 -1.30
C TYR A 29 -13.70 -38.25 0.04
N ASP A 30 -12.50 -37.97 0.53
CA ASP A 30 -11.95 -38.65 1.72
C ASP A 30 -12.78 -38.37 3.00
N LEU A 31 -13.27 -37.13 3.17
CA LEU A 31 -13.96 -36.72 4.40
C LEU A 31 -15.49 -36.83 4.32
N PHE A 32 -16.06 -36.69 3.11
CA PHE A 32 -17.52 -36.62 2.94
C PHE A 32 -18.08 -37.65 1.96
N ASN A 33 -17.23 -38.50 1.35
CA ASN A 33 -17.58 -39.44 0.29
C ASN A 33 -18.31 -38.77 -0.90
N VAL A 34 -17.93 -37.53 -1.19
CA VAL A 34 -18.52 -36.70 -2.25
C VAL A 34 -17.57 -36.61 -3.44
N HIS A 35 -17.98 -37.17 -4.57
CA HIS A 35 -17.23 -37.08 -5.83
C HIS A 35 -17.65 -35.85 -6.63
N LEU A 36 -16.74 -34.88 -6.78
CA LEU A 36 -16.94 -33.72 -7.63
C LEU A 36 -15.76 -33.53 -8.57
N SER A 37 -16.04 -33.25 -9.84
CA SER A 37 -14.99 -32.88 -10.79
C SER A 37 -14.42 -31.50 -10.46
N GLN A 38 -13.17 -31.23 -10.90
CA GLN A 38 -12.59 -29.90 -10.81
C GLN A 38 -13.44 -28.84 -11.53
N GLY A 39 -14.10 -29.22 -12.64
CA GLY A 39 -15.01 -28.34 -13.38
C GLY A 39 -16.26 -27.98 -12.57
N THR A 40 -16.81 -28.93 -11.80
CA THR A 40 -17.95 -28.67 -10.91
C THR A 40 -17.55 -27.73 -9.77
N ILE A 41 -16.37 -27.93 -9.18
CA ILE A 41 -15.82 -27.04 -8.15
C ILE A 41 -15.62 -25.63 -8.72
N ALA A 42 -15.07 -25.50 -9.94
CA ALA A 42 -14.91 -24.21 -10.61
C ALA A 42 -16.25 -23.50 -10.87
N ALA A 43 -17.27 -24.23 -11.33
CA ALA A 43 -18.61 -23.68 -11.54
C ALA A 43 -19.26 -23.20 -10.22
N ILE A 44 -19.05 -23.92 -9.12
CA ILE A 44 -19.52 -23.49 -7.79
C ILE A 44 -18.83 -22.20 -7.36
N THR A 45 -17.49 -22.13 -7.49
CA THR A 45 -16.73 -20.92 -7.19
C THR A 45 -17.18 -19.73 -8.03
N GLN A 46 -17.45 -19.94 -9.33
CA GLN A 46 -17.97 -18.90 -10.21
C GLN A 46 -19.34 -18.42 -9.76
N SER A 47 -20.27 -19.33 -9.45
CA SER A 47 -21.60 -18.97 -8.95
C SER A 47 -21.53 -18.17 -7.64
N CYS A 48 -20.58 -18.49 -6.74
CA CYS A 48 -20.32 -17.68 -5.55
C CYS A 48 -19.82 -16.28 -5.92
N SER A 49 -18.92 -16.17 -6.90
CA SER A 49 -18.43 -14.87 -7.39
C SER A 49 -19.56 -14.02 -7.96
N ASP A 50 -20.50 -14.61 -8.71
CA ASP A 50 -21.62 -13.90 -9.31
C ASP A 50 -22.56 -13.31 -8.23
N ILE A 51 -22.76 -14.03 -7.13
CA ILE A 51 -23.55 -13.56 -5.97
C ILE A 51 -22.87 -12.37 -5.28
N LEU A 52 -21.53 -12.33 -5.27
CA LEU A 52 -20.75 -11.29 -4.60
C LEU A 52 -20.67 -9.97 -5.39
N GLN A 53 -21.14 -9.92 -6.64
CA GLN A 53 -21.09 -8.70 -7.47
C GLN A 53 -21.76 -7.51 -6.76
N LYS A 54 -23.01 -7.65 -6.30
CA LYS A 54 -23.73 -6.57 -5.60
C LYS A 54 -23.06 -6.16 -4.27
N PRO A 55 -22.62 -7.10 -3.41
CA PRO A 55 -21.78 -6.76 -2.27
C PRO A 55 -20.51 -5.99 -2.63
N LEU A 56 -19.81 -6.37 -3.70
CA LEU A 56 -18.59 -5.70 -4.15
C LEU A 56 -18.86 -4.28 -4.63
N GLU A 57 -19.93 -4.05 -5.41
CA GLU A 57 -20.37 -2.70 -5.81
C GLU A 57 -20.61 -1.81 -4.58
N ARG A 58 -21.30 -2.33 -3.55
CA ARG A 58 -21.52 -1.59 -2.29
C ARG A 58 -20.22 -1.29 -1.55
N ILE A 59 -19.27 -2.23 -1.57
CA ILE A 59 -17.94 -2.02 -0.97
C ILE A 59 -17.22 -0.87 -1.70
N MET A 60 -17.26 -0.85 -3.03
CA MET A 60 -16.68 0.24 -3.82
C MET A 60 -17.32 1.59 -3.47
N ASP A 61 -18.66 1.65 -3.40
CA ASP A 61 -19.39 2.87 -3.02
C ASP A 61 -19.00 3.37 -1.62
N CYS A 62 -18.79 2.45 -0.68
CA CYS A 62 -18.36 2.79 0.67
C CYS A 62 -16.93 3.33 0.68
N LEU A 63 -16.00 2.71 -0.06
CA LEU A 63 -14.61 3.16 -0.17
C LEU A 63 -14.54 4.57 -0.76
N VAL A 64 -15.23 4.82 -1.89
CA VAL A 64 -15.28 6.15 -2.53
C VAL A 64 -15.73 7.27 -1.56
N LYS A 65 -16.60 6.95 -0.60
CA LYS A 65 -17.15 7.89 0.40
C LYS A 65 -16.39 7.89 1.73
N SER A 66 -15.30 7.13 1.85
CA SER A 66 -14.53 7.03 3.09
C SER A 66 -13.59 8.23 3.26
N ASP A 67 -13.24 8.53 4.51
CA ASP A 67 -12.34 9.67 4.81
C ASP A 67 -10.87 9.33 4.57
N VAL A 68 -10.46 8.09 4.89
CA VAL A 68 -9.08 7.60 4.76
C VAL A 68 -9.10 6.18 4.24
N ASP A 69 -8.47 5.98 3.08
CA ASP A 69 -8.34 4.67 2.43
C ASP A 69 -6.88 4.39 2.07
N HIS A 70 -6.54 3.11 2.08
CA HIS A 70 -5.25 2.55 1.77
C HIS A 70 -5.23 2.02 0.34
N PHE A 71 -4.18 2.36 -0.39
CA PHE A 71 -3.97 1.94 -1.77
C PHE A 71 -2.58 1.34 -1.94
N ASP A 72 -2.50 0.22 -2.64
CA ASP A 72 -1.23 -0.43 -2.99
C ASP A 72 -1.42 -1.34 -4.22
N GLU A 73 -0.32 -1.70 -4.87
CA GLU A 73 -0.32 -2.65 -5.99
C GLU A 73 0.73 -3.75 -5.84
N THR A 74 0.37 -4.95 -6.24
CA THR A 74 1.31 -6.07 -6.28
C THR A 74 1.14 -6.91 -7.54
N GLY A 75 2.26 -7.40 -8.09
CA GLY A 75 2.22 -8.24 -9.28
C GLY A 75 1.65 -9.62 -8.99
N CYS A 76 0.88 -10.17 -9.92
CA CYS A 76 0.44 -11.56 -9.92
C CYS A 76 0.63 -12.18 -11.32
N CYS A 77 0.75 -13.50 -11.39
CA CYS A 77 0.91 -14.20 -12.67
C CYS A 77 -0.38 -14.94 -13.01
N VAL A 78 -0.98 -14.62 -14.15
CA VAL A 78 -2.17 -15.30 -14.66
C VAL A 78 -1.80 -15.99 -15.96
N LYS A 79 -1.78 -17.33 -15.96
CA LYS A 79 -1.39 -18.15 -17.12
C LYS A 79 -0.03 -17.75 -17.73
N GLY A 80 0.95 -17.42 -16.89
CA GLY A 80 2.28 -17.00 -17.36
C GLY A 80 2.40 -15.52 -17.73
N ILE A 81 1.32 -14.74 -17.63
CA ILE A 81 1.28 -13.32 -17.98
C ILE A 81 1.20 -12.48 -16.72
N LEU A 82 2.11 -11.49 -16.60
CA LEU A 82 2.09 -10.53 -15.50
C LEU A 82 0.79 -9.71 -15.53
N HIS A 83 0.07 -9.76 -14.43
CA HIS A 83 -1.04 -8.90 -14.07
C HIS A 83 -0.67 -8.16 -12.78
N TRP A 84 -1.50 -7.20 -12.40
CA TRP A 84 -1.36 -6.40 -11.20
C TRP A 84 -2.66 -6.47 -10.43
N MET A 85 -2.53 -6.72 -9.13
CA MET A 85 -3.60 -6.61 -8.18
C MET A 85 -3.50 -5.27 -7.50
N HIS A 86 -4.62 -4.57 -7.41
CA HIS A 86 -4.75 -3.26 -6.83
C HIS A 86 -5.69 -3.37 -5.66
N VAL A 87 -5.28 -2.90 -4.49
CA VAL A 87 -6.12 -2.88 -3.30
C VAL A 87 -6.57 -1.45 -3.04
N ALA A 88 -7.84 -1.32 -2.67
CA ALA A 88 -8.39 -0.16 -2.00
C ALA A 88 -9.05 -0.66 -0.71
N SER A 89 -8.59 -0.20 0.44
CA SER A 89 -9.14 -0.71 1.71
C SER A 89 -9.04 0.24 2.89
N ASN A 90 -9.89 0.00 3.87
CA ASN A 90 -9.83 0.63 5.18
C ASN A 90 -10.15 -0.40 6.26
N PHE A 91 -10.53 0.05 7.45
CA PHE A 91 -10.77 -0.87 8.54
C PHE A 91 -12.02 -1.74 8.42
N LYS A 92 -12.96 -1.35 7.56
CA LYS A 92 -14.24 -2.04 7.32
C LYS A 92 -14.29 -2.75 5.98
N PHE A 93 -13.68 -2.17 4.95
CA PHE A 93 -13.89 -2.57 3.57
C PHE A 93 -12.56 -2.85 2.88
N THR A 94 -12.55 -3.89 2.05
CA THR A 94 -11.41 -4.24 1.19
C THR A 94 -11.94 -4.58 -0.19
N TYR A 95 -11.39 -3.94 -1.21
CA TYR A 95 -11.59 -4.27 -2.61
C TYR A 95 -10.25 -4.63 -3.24
N ILE A 96 -10.20 -5.73 -3.98
CA ILE A 96 -9.02 -6.15 -4.74
C ILE A 96 -9.42 -6.32 -6.20
N GLY A 97 -8.92 -5.43 -7.06
CA GLY A 97 -9.09 -5.51 -8.51
C GLY A 97 -7.87 -6.11 -9.20
N VAL A 98 -8.07 -6.87 -10.28
CA VAL A 98 -6.97 -7.41 -11.10
C VAL A 98 -6.99 -6.73 -12.47
N HIS A 99 -5.83 -6.26 -12.92
CA HIS A 99 -5.66 -5.61 -14.21
C HIS A 99 -4.33 -5.99 -14.86
N GLN A 100 -4.25 -6.01 -16.19
CA GLN A 100 -2.98 -6.34 -16.89
C GLN A 100 -1.91 -5.25 -16.71
N LYS A 101 -2.33 -4.02 -16.41
CA LYS A 101 -1.47 -2.85 -16.22
C LYS A 101 -1.35 -2.46 -14.76
N ARG A 102 -0.25 -1.79 -14.42
CA ARG A 102 -0.07 -1.05 -13.16
C ARG A 102 -0.36 0.43 -13.38
N GLY A 103 -0.68 1.15 -12.31
CA GLY A 103 -0.79 2.60 -12.33
C GLY A 103 -2.06 3.09 -13.03
N LYS A 104 -1.98 4.28 -13.64
CA LYS A 104 -3.14 5.08 -14.03
C LYS A 104 -4.23 4.32 -14.78
N GLU A 105 -3.89 3.63 -15.88
CA GLU A 105 -4.88 2.91 -16.69
C GLU A 105 -5.71 1.90 -15.87
N ALA A 106 -5.05 1.17 -14.98
CA ALA A 106 -5.72 0.21 -14.11
C ALA A 106 -6.53 0.88 -13.00
N ILE A 107 -5.96 1.93 -12.39
CA ILE A 107 -6.63 2.68 -11.33
C ILE A 107 -7.90 3.35 -11.88
N ASP A 108 -7.83 3.95 -13.07
CA ASP A 108 -8.97 4.53 -13.79
C ASP A 108 -10.01 3.45 -14.11
N GLY A 109 -9.58 2.28 -14.58
CA GLY A 109 -10.46 1.14 -14.89
C GLY A 109 -11.16 0.51 -13.67
N ILE A 110 -10.51 0.53 -12.50
CA ILE A 110 -11.11 0.06 -11.24
C ILE A 110 -12.09 1.09 -10.67
N GLY A 111 -11.82 2.38 -10.87
CA GLY A 111 -12.80 3.45 -10.65
C GLY A 111 -13.01 3.88 -9.20
N ILE A 112 -12.25 3.37 -8.22
CA ILE A 112 -12.34 3.80 -6.82
C ILE A 112 -11.56 5.10 -6.60
N LEU A 113 -10.22 5.07 -6.73
CA LEU A 113 -9.37 6.24 -6.47
C LEU A 113 -9.71 7.48 -7.32
N PRO A 114 -10.11 7.38 -8.60
CA PRO A 114 -10.51 8.56 -9.38
C PRO A 114 -11.71 9.33 -8.79
N GLN A 115 -12.58 8.65 -8.04
CA GLN A 115 -13.76 9.24 -7.41
C GLN A 115 -13.55 9.58 -5.94
N PHE A 116 -12.52 9.02 -5.32
CA PHE A 116 -12.20 9.20 -3.92
C PHE A 116 -11.72 10.63 -3.65
N LYS A 117 -12.26 11.26 -2.60
CA LYS A 117 -11.92 12.64 -2.19
C LYS A 117 -11.33 12.75 -0.78
N GLY A 118 -11.21 11.63 -0.08
CA GLY A 118 -10.57 11.55 1.22
C GLY A 118 -9.04 11.62 1.14
N ARG A 119 -8.36 11.07 2.15
CA ARG A 119 -6.90 10.93 2.16
C ARG A 119 -6.45 9.55 1.72
N ALA A 120 -5.68 9.49 0.64
CA ALA A 120 -5.13 8.25 0.10
C ALA A 120 -3.79 7.91 0.76
N ILE A 121 -3.71 6.75 1.42
CA ILE A 121 -2.49 6.23 2.04
C ILE A 121 -1.78 5.28 1.07
N HIS A 122 -0.53 5.59 0.69
CA HIS A 122 0.18 4.79 -0.31
C HIS A 122 1.73 4.87 -0.18
N ASP A 123 2.44 4.08 -0.98
CA ASP A 123 3.91 3.91 -0.98
C ASP A 123 4.70 4.99 -1.76
N ALA A 124 4.06 6.14 -2.02
CA ALA A 124 4.59 7.19 -2.90
C ALA A 124 4.82 6.80 -4.37
N PHE A 125 4.22 5.70 -4.89
CA PHE A 125 4.23 5.45 -6.32
C PHE A 125 3.63 6.63 -7.10
N LYS A 126 4.34 7.09 -8.13
CA LYS A 126 4.04 8.35 -8.84
C LYS A 126 2.63 8.42 -9.42
N SER A 127 2.02 7.28 -9.74
CA SER A 127 0.68 7.25 -10.31
C SER A 127 -0.38 7.78 -9.35
N TYR A 128 -0.22 7.60 -8.04
CA TYR A 128 -1.18 8.06 -7.05
C TYR A 128 -1.27 9.58 -6.98
N PHE A 129 -0.16 10.30 -7.18
CA PHE A 129 -0.15 11.77 -7.18
C PHE A 129 -0.78 12.41 -8.42
N GLN A 130 -1.40 11.63 -9.32
CA GLN A 130 -2.18 12.13 -10.46
C GLN A 130 -3.67 12.30 -10.12
N TYR A 131 -4.07 11.94 -8.91
CA TYR A 131 -5.45 12.03 -8.45
C TYR A 131 -5.57 13.16 -7.43
N ASP A 132 -6.71 13.84 -7.46
CA ASP A 132 -7.03 14.88 -6.48
C ASP A 132 -7.25 14.27 -5.09
N GLY A 133 -7.12 15.11 -4.07
CA GLY A 133 -7.36 14.74 -2.68
C GLY A 133 -6.13 14.96 -1.82
N LEU A 134 -6.22 14.47 -0.59
CA LEU A 134 -5.10 14.49 0.34
C LEU A 134 -4.33 13.18 0.23
N HIS A 135 -3.04 13.22 0.56
CA HIS A 135 -2.20 12.03 0.52
C HIS A 135 -1.50 11.83 1.88
N GLY A 136 -1.25 10.56 2.21
CA GLY A 136 -0.41 10.15 3.33
C GLY A 136 0.58 9.10 2.85
N LEU A 137 1.86 9.24 3.20
CA LEU A 137 2.89 8.31 2.73
C LEU A 137 3.22 7.24 3.76
N CYS A 138 3.42 6.02 3.26
CA CYS A 138 3.84 4.89 4.06
C CYS A 138 5.26 5.08 4.59
N ASN A 139 5.39 5.51 5.85
CA ASN A 139 6.70 5.72 6.45
C ASN A 139 7.49 4.42 6.64
N ALA A 140 6.86 3.25 6.65
CA ALA A 140 7.59 1.97 6.65
C ALA A 140 8.52 1.81 5.42
N HIS A 141 8.17 2.41 4.26
CA HIS A 141 9.07 2.46 3.11
C HIS A 141 10.24 3.40 3.37
N HIS A 142 9.97 4.61 3.88
CA HIS A 142 11.01 5.56 4.27
C HIS A 142 11.98 4.97 5.29
N LEU A 143 11.47 4.30 6.33
CA LEU A 143 12.30 3.68 7.37
C LEU A 143 13.24 2.61 6.80
N ARG A 144 12.81 1.81 5.82
CA ARG A 144 13.68 0.83 5.15
C ARG A 144 14.80 1.50 4.36
N GLU A 145 14.49 2.55 3.60
CA GLU A 145 15.49 3.29 2.83
C GLU A 145 16.47 4.04 3.74
N LEU A 146 15.99 4.69 4.80
CA LEU A 146 16.81 5.35 5.81
C LEU A 146 17.73 4.37 6.52
N THR A 147 17.23 3.18 6.85
CA THR A 147 18.04 2.11 7.46
C THR A 147 19.16 1.69 6.50
N TYR A 148 18.86 1.48 5.22
CA TYR A 148 19.87 1.17 4.23
C TYR A 148 20.95 2.25 4.12
N ILE A 149 20.56 3.53 4.03
CA ILE A 149 21.52 4.64 3.92
C ILE A 149 22.40 4.74 5.17
N TYR A 150 21.84 4.54 6.36
CA TYR A 150 22.62 4.54 7.59
C TYR A 150 23.57 3.34 7.66
N GLU A 151 23.07 2.12 7.49
CA GLU A 151 23.84 0.90 7.73
C GLU A 151 24.82 0.58 6.62
N GLN A 152 24.49 0.90 5.37
CA GLN A 152 25.28 0.53 4.19
C GLN A 152 26.07 1.69 3.61
N GLU A 153 25.58 2.92 3.74
CA GLU A 153 26.26 4.13 3.24
C GLU A 153 26.89 4.96 4.37
N GLY A 154 26.64 4.62 5.64
CA GLY A 154 27.28 5.23 6.82
C GLY A 154 26.81 6.65 7.13
N GLN A 155 25.71 7.13 6.54
CA GLN A 155 25.31 8.54 6.66
C GLN A 155 24.46 8.78 7.92
N ALA A 156 24.93 9.63 8.82
CA ALA A 156 24.33 9.83 10.13
C ALA A 156 22.96 10.53 10.07
N TRP A 157 22.74 11.44 9.12
CA TRP A 157 21.45 12.13 8.94
C TRP A 157 20.30 11.13 8.73
N ALA A 158 20.56 9.98 8.08
CA ALA A 158 19.52 9.00 7.79
C ALA A 158 19.03 8.31 9.08
N LYS A 159 19.93 8.03 10.03
CA LYS A 159 19.55 7.56 11.37
C LYS A 159 18.76 8.63 12.11
N GLN A 160 19.21 9.88 12.08
CA GLN A 160 18.52 11.00 12.75
C GLN A 160 17.10 11.18 12.20
N MET A 161 16.91 11.11 10.87
CA MET A 161 15.60 11.22 10.24
C MET A 161 14.69 10.04 10.61
N LYS A 162 15.25 8.81 10.65
CA LYS A 162 14.53 7.62 11.11
C LYS A 162 14.06 7.77 12.56
N ASP A 163 14.95 8.22 13.44
CA ASP A 163 14.64 8.44 14.85
C ASP A 163 13.61 9.56 15.05
N CYS A 164 13.69 10.63 14.24
CA CYS A 164 12.70 11.71 14.20
C CYS A 164 11.30 11.18 13.84
N LEU A 165 11.15 10.46 12.71
CA LEU A 165 9.86 9.89 12.30
C LEU A 165 9.28 8.91 13.34
N ILE A 166 10.13 8.09 13.95
CA ILE A 166 9.71 7.17 15.03
C ILE A 166 9.31 7.96 16.30
N GLY A 167 10.02 9.04 16.61
CA GLY A 167 9.71 9.93 17.73
C GLY A 167 8.33 10.57 17.58
N ILE A 168 8.03 11.11 16.39
CA ILE A 168 6.72 11.66 16.06
C ILE A 168 5.63 10.59 16.22
N LYS A 169 5.85 9.39 15.66
CA LYS A 169 4.90 8.27 15.78
C LYS A 169 4.57 7.96 17.24
N LYS A 170 5.58 7.89 18.11
CA LYS A 170 5.39 7.65 19.54
C LYS A 170 4.62 8.77 20.22
N ALA A 171 4.92 10.03 19.90
CA ALA A 171 4.20 11.18 20.45
C ALA A 171 2.72 11.16 20.05
N VAL A 172 2.42 10.87 18.79
CA VAL A 172 1.04 10.68 18.29
C VAL A 172 0.35 9.54 19.02
N GLU A 173 0.98 8.36 19.12
CA GLU A 173 0.41 7.19 19.81
C GLU A 173 0.10 7.48 21.28
N GLN A 174 1.00 8.15 22.00
CA GLN A 174 0.79 8.53 23.40
C GLN A 174 -0.34 9.56 23.54
N THR A 175 -0.32 10.60 22.72
CA THR A 175 -1.31 11.68 22.77
C THR A 175 -2.70 11.21 22.36
N SER A 176 -2.80 10.25 21.43
CA SER A 176 -4.06 9.69 20.93
C SER A 176 -4.94 9.06 22.02
N GLN A 177 -4.37 8.74 23.18
CA GLN A 177 -5.09 8.21 24.33
C GLN A 177 -5.95 9.26 25.04
N THR A 178 -5.61 10.55 24.92
CA THR A 178 -6.26 11.64 25.66
C THR A 178 -6.68 12.83 24.78
N ALA A 179 -6.10 12.98 23.60
CA ALA A 179 -6.36 14.06 22.66
C ALA A 179 -6.28 13.57 21.20
N ASN A 180 -6.77 14.38 20.27
CA ASN A 180 -6.81 14.06 18.84
C ASN A 180 -5.79 14.84 18.00
N ARG A 181 -4.87 15.56 18.65
CA ARG A 181 -3.80 16.33 18.02
C ARG A 181 -2.64 16.55 18.99
N LEU A 182 -1.43 16.68 18.45
CA LEU A 182 -0.28 17.13 19.25
C LEU A 182 -0.44 18.61 19.65
N PRO A 183 0.12 19.03 20.79
CA PRO A 183 0.25 20.45 21.12
C PRO A 183 1.03 21.22 20.05
N GLN A 184 0.70 22.50 19.86
CA GLN A 184 1.31 23.32 18.82
C GLN A 184 2.83 23.43 18.95
N TYR A 185 3.36 23.44 20.17
CA TYR A 185 4.81 23.51 20.40
C TYR A 185 5.51 22.22 19.93
N GLU A 186 4.95 21.03 20.18
CA GLU A 186 5.53 19.76 19.73
C GLU A 186 5.52 19.65 18.21
N LEU A 187 4.44 20.10 17.55
CA LEU A 187 4.38 20.16 16.09
C LEU A 187 5.54 20.98 15.52
N GLN A 188 5.77 22.17 16.08
CA GLN A 188 6.85 23.07 15.65
C GLN A 188 8.24 22.49 15.93
N GLU A 189 8.43 21.85 17.08
CA GLU A 189 9.69 21.17 17.43
C GLU A 189 10.01 20.06 16.44
N PHE A 190 9.06 19.19 16.12
CA PHE A 190 9.24 18.12 15.15
C PHE A 190 9.49 18.63 13.73
N GLU A 191 8.73 19.63 13.27
CA GLU A 191 8.95 20.23 11.95
C GLU A 191 10.33 20.88 11.83
N THR A 192 10.79 21.54 12.89
CA THR A 192 12.12 22.17 12.94
C THR A 192 13.21 21.11 12.90
N LEU A 193 13.10 20.07 13.74
CA LEU A 193 14.06 18.97 13.75
C LEU A 193 14.12 18.26 12.38
N TYR A 194 12.97 17.98 11.78
CA TYR A 194 12.87 17.36 10.46
C TYR A 194 13.59 18.20 9.40
N GLN A 195 13.37 19.51 9.41
CA GLN A 195 13.99 20.44 8.46
C GLN A 195 15.51 20.52 8.65
N LEU A 196 16.01 20.62 9.88
CA LEU A 196 17.44 20.63 10.18
C LEU A 196 18.14 19.35 9.69
N ILE A 197 17.51 18.18 9.87
CA ILE A 197 18.06 16.91 9.39
C ILE A 197 18.09 16.86 7.85
N LEU A 198 17.05 17.37 7.18
CA LEU A 198 17.02 17.47 5.72
C LEU A 198 18.14 18.36 5.17
N GLU A 199 18.40 19.48 5.82
CA GLU A 199 19.46 20.42 5.43
C GLU A 199 20.85 19.78 5.59
N ALA A 200 21.11 19.12 6.72
CA ALA A 200 22.34 18.38 6.95
C ALA A 200 22.53 17.27 5.90
N GLY A 201 21.49 16.47 5.63
CA GLY A 201 21.55 15.44 4.61
C GLY A 201 21.76 15.99 3.20
N CYS A 202 21.13 17.12 2.85
CA CYS A 202 21.33 17.79 1.56
C CYS A 202 22.73 18.38 1.41
N TYR A 203 23.33 18.86 2.49
CA TYR A 203 24.72 19.34 2.51
C TYR A 203 25.70 18.19 2.26
N GLU A 204 25.50 17.04 2.91
CA GLU A 204 26.32 15.83 2.69
C GLU A 204 26.08 15.19 1.31
N ASN A 205 24.89 15.38 0.73
CA ASN A 205 24.49 14.84 -0.57
C ASN A 205 24.11 15.97 -1.53
N PRO A 206 25.10 16.75 -2.03
CA PRO A 206 24.84 17.81 -2.98
C PRO A 206 24.24 17.25 -4.28
N PRO A 207 23.45 18.07 -5.01
CA PRO A 207 22.97 17.65 -6.32
C PRO A 207 24.15 17.38 -7.26
N PRO A 208 24.04 16.40 -8.18
CA PRO A 208 25.09 16.17 -9.16
C PRO A 208 25.29 17.41 -10.03
N GLU A 209 26.54 17.73 -10.33
CA GLU A 209 26.87 18.85 -11.20
C GLU A 209 26.15 18.70 -12.55
N SER A 210 25.57 19.80 -13.05
CA SER A 210 25.04 19.81 -14.41
C SER A 210 26.24 19.70 -15.36
N ASN A 211 26.33 18.62 -16.14
CA ASN A 211 27.35 18.49 -17.19
C ASN A 211 27.18 19.61 -18.24
N SER A 212 27.80 20.76 -18.01
CA SER A 212 27.97 21.83 -18.99
C SER A 212 29.20 21.62 -19.87
N LYS A 213 29.97 20.54 -19.64
CA LYS A 213 31.19 20.21 -20.39
C LYS A 213 31.14 18.78 -20.90
N GLY A 214 30.78 18.62 -22.17
CA GLY A 214 30.98 17.38 -22.93
C GLY A 214 29.79 16.99 -23.79
N LYS A 215 29.91 17.21 -25.11
CA LYS A 215 29.02 16.66 -26.13
C LYS A 215 28.83 15.15 -25.89
N ASN A 216 27.57 14.68 -25.99
CA ASN A 216 27.14 13.27 -26.10
C ASN A 216 26.86 12.44 -24.83
N THR A 217 26.30 13.02 -23.76
CA THR A 217 25.51 12.22 -22.79
C THR A 217 24.05 12.68 -22.80
N ARG A 218 23.16 11.91 -23.44
CA ARG A 218 21.71 12.12 -23.38
C ARG A 218 21.21 11.65 -22.01
N GLY A 219 20.65 12.55 -21.20
CA GLY A 219 19.92 12.21 -19.97
C GLY A 219 20.35 13.00 -18.73
N ARG A 220 19.50 13.03 -17.70
CA ARG A 220 19.79 13.66 -16.40
C ARG A 220 20.88 12.86 -15.66
N PRO A 221 21.88 13.51 -15.03
CA PRO A 221 22.87 12.81 -14.21
C PRO A 221 22.21 11.93 -13.15
N LYS A 222 22.76 10.71 -12.96
CA LYS A 222 22.27 9.75 -11.97
C LYS A 222 22.52 10.29 -10.56
N LYS A 223 21.49 10.26 -9.71
CA LYS A 223 21.57 10.64 -8.29
C LYS A 223 21.80 9.41 -7.41
N THR A 224 22.43 9.61 -6.25
CA THR A 224 22.57 8.57 -5.21
C THR A 224 21.21 8.20 -4.60
N LYS A 225 21.13 7.06 -3.90
CA LYS A 225 19.91 6.67 -3.18
C LYS A 225 19.57 7.69 -2.10
N ALA A 226 20.56 8.11 -1.30
CA ALA A 226 20.46 9.17 -0.32
C ALA A 226 19.87 10.48 -0.90
N ARG A 227 20.44 11.00 -2.00
CA ARG A 227 19.93 12.22 -2.64
C ARG A 227 18.49 12.07 -3.11
N ASN A 228 18.15 10.94 -3.74
CA ASN A 228 16.80 10.69 -4.20
C ASN A 228 15.79 10.63 -3.04
N LEU A 229 16.18 10.08 -1.88
CA LEU A 229 15.32 10.04 -0.71
C LEU A 229 15.14 11.41 -0.09
N LEU A 230 16.22 12.19 0.09
CA LEU A 230 16.16 13.57 0.60
C LEU A 230 15.22 14.44 -0.24
N GLU A 231 15.33 14.35 -1.57
CA GLU A 231 14.44 15.11 -2.46
C GLU A 231 12.98 14.68 -2.32
N ARG A 232 12.70 13.38 -2.12
CA ARG A 232 11.32 12.91 -1.90
C ARG A 232 10.78 13.38 -0.55
N LEU A 233 11.56 13.23 0.53
CA LEU A 233 11.18 13.69 1.87
C LEU A 233 10.95 15.20 1.92
N SER A 234 11.81 15.98 1.24
CA SER A 234 11.65 17.43 1.13
C SER A 234 10.44 17.81 0.27
N LEU A 235 10.27 17.21 -0.92
CA LEU A 235 9.17 17.51 -1.83
C LEU A 235 7.81 17.09 -1.26
N ARG A 236 7.79 16.01 -0.49
CA ARG A 236 6.58 15.38 0.05
C ARG A 236 6.50 15.47 1.57
N LYS A 237 7.00 16.57 2.14
CA LYS A 237 7.05 16.78 3.59
C LYS A 237 5.66 16.68 4.20
N GLU A 238 4.69 17.37 3.61
CA GLU A 238 3.29 17.39 4.08
C GLU A 238 2.68 15.99 4.08
N GLU A 239 2.84 15.23 2.99
CA GLU A 239 2.30 13.88 2.87
C GLU A 239 3.05 12.86 3.76
N THR A 240 4.35 13.09 4.00
CA THR A 240 5.19 12.27 4.90
C THR A 240 4.80 12.46 6.36
N LEU A 241 4.51 13.69 6.75
CA LEU A 241 4.17 14.09 8.12
C LEU A 241 2.66 14.15 8.38
N ALA A 242 1.81 13.76 7.43
CA ALA A 242 0.36 13.84 7.56
C ALA A 242 -0.19 13.17 8.85
N PHE A 243 0.40 12.04 9.26
CA PHE A 243 0.07 11.32 10.51
C PHE A 243 0.32 12.11 11.80
N MET A 244 1.18 13.12 11.74
CA MET A 244 1.45 14.03 12.85
C MET A 244 0.33 15.04 13.06
N HIS A 245 -0.31 15.47 11.96
CA HIS A 245 -1.34 16.52 11.95
C HIS A 245 -2.77 15.97 12.04
N ASP A 246 -2.99 14.74 11.56
CA ASP A 246 -4.30 14.08 11.56
C ASP A 246 -4.13 12.65 12.06
N PHE A 247 -4.65 12.38 13.26
CA PHE A 247 -4.49 11.08 13.94
C PHE A 247 -5.30 9.94 13.27
N ASN A 248 -6.18 10.26 12.31
CA ASN A 248 -6.82 9.23 11.48
C ASN A 248 -5.88 8.70 10.40
N VAL A 249 -4.76 9.38 10.15
CA VAL A 249 -3.77 9.00 9.15
C VAL A 249 -2.76 8.06 9.79
N PRO A 250 -2.66 6.82 9.33
CA PRO A 250 -1.72 5.86 9.89
C PRO A 250 -0.29 6.19 9.46
N PHE A 251 0.67 5.80 10.31
CA PHE A 251 2.10 5.94 10.01
C PHE A 251 2.54 5.08 8.81
N ASP A 252 1.87 3.96 8.57
CA ASP A 252 2.22 3.00 7.53
C ASP A 252 0.99 2.51 6.75
N ASN A 253 1.27 1.81 5.65
CA ASN A 253 0.26 1.23 4.77
C ASN A 253 0.01 -0.26 5.08
N ASN A 254 0.18 -0.68 6.34
CA ASN A 254 0.09 -2.09 6.71
C ASN A 254 -1.27 -2.73 6.39
N ARG A 255 -2.35 -1.94 6.32
CA ARG A 255 -3.69 -2.44 5.97
C ARG A 255 -3.67 -3.04 4.55
N ALA A 256 -3.27 -2.27 3.55
CA ALA A 256 -3.15 -2.74 2.18
C ALA A 256 -2.18 -3.94 2.05
N GLU A 257 -1.02 -3.87 2.72
CA GLU A 257 -0.04 -4.97 2.71
C GLU A 257 -0.60 -6.26 3.30
N ARG A 258 -1.37 -6.19 4.40
CA ARG A 258 -2.03 -7.35 5.02
C ARG A 258 -3.11 -7.93 4.12
N ASP A 259 -3.92 -7.08 3.49
CA ASP A 259 -5.00 -7.51 2.62
C ASP A 259 -4.47 -8.28 1.39
N PHE A 260 -3.27 -7.96 0.91
CA PHE A 260 -2.61 -8.72 -0.14
C PHE A 260 -1.99 -10.06 0.29
N ARG A 261 -1.75 -10.31 1.60
CA ARG A 261 -0.98 -11.49 2.04
C ARG A 261 -1.57 -12.80 1.55
N MET A 262 -2.89 -12.94 1.64
CA MET A 262 -3.59 -14.17 1.24
C MET A 262 -3.58 -14.39 -0.27
N VAL A 263 -3.39 -13.32 -1.06
CA VAL A 263 -3.37 -13.44 -2.53
C VAL A 263 -2.00 -13.84 -3.05
N LYS A 264 -0.93 -13.50 -2.33
CA LYS A 264 0.46 -13.87 -2.69
C LYS A 264 0.80 -15.34 -2.48
N VAL A 265 -0.04 -16.08 -1.77
CA VAL A 265 0.16 -17.50 -1.44
C VAL A 265 -0.71 -18.45 -2.28
N GLN A 266 -1.46 -17.91 -3.25
CA GLN A 266 -2.21 -18.71 -4.25
C GLN A 266 -1.35 -19.14 -5.42
#